data_AF-A0A918X4C0-F1
#
_entry.id   AF-A0A918X4C0-F1
#
_cell.length_a   1.000
_cell.length_b   1.000
_cell.length_c   1.000
_cell.angle_alpha   90.00
_cell.angle_beta   90.00
_cell.angle_gamma   90.00
#
_symmetry.space_group_name_H-M   'P 1'
#
loop_
_entity.id
_entity.type
_entity.pdbx_description
1 polymer ?
#
loop_
_entity_poly.entity_id
_entity_poly.type
_entity_poly.pdbx_seq_one_letter_code
_entity_poly.pdbx_strand_id
1 'polypeptide(L)'
;MLGLVQVDVRLRRPVDGEQPGPGAVDVGHQPGDSTVDVSHNGHGFIHPHILPRTPEVRVRAPWESVTVSNDVPNDSALAPWQQGAHRNAAELADMLGVSPDHYAADPLALLPALHHYVSRLPLGEFEQSDWITLHTDLTSYLGDVLVRRHGARWVRVDDSSSPAGHRFFTEATGADGEVHRVEPYDVVMEEFENLPIEISRMIANAEAVLRVGPPGPRS
;
A
#
# COMPACT_ATOMS: atom_id res chain seq x y z
N MET A 1 27.02 -4.72 30.77
CA MET A 1 25.90 -5.32 31.52
C MET A 1 24.72 -4.36 31.38
N LEU A 2 23.84 -4.60 30.41
CA LEU A 2 22.66 -3.78 30.13
C LEU A 2 21.46 -4.74 30.07
N GLY A 3 20.46 -4.47 30.90
CA GLY A 3 19.28 -5.30 31.09
C GLY A 3 18.31 -5.16 29.92
N LEU A 4 17.73 -6.29 29.51
CA LEU A 4 16.59 -6.33 28.61
C LEU A 4 15.33 -5.87 29.35
N VAL A 5 14.62 -4.91 28.74
CA VAL A 5 13.24 -4.58 29.10
C VAL A 5 12.33 -5.55 28.36
N GLN A 6 11.60 -6.37 29.11
CA GLN A 6 10.62 -7.32 28.61
C GLN A 6 9.23 -6.65 28.66
N VAL A 7 8.60 -6.45 27.50
CA VAL A 7 7.24 -5.91 27.41
C VAL A 7 6.26 -7.07 27.28
N ASP A 8 5.43 -7.25 28.31
CA ASP A 8 4.38 -8.27 28.41
C ASP A 8 3.09 -7.73 27.75
N VAL A 9 2.74 -8.24 26.56
CA VAL A 9 1.49 -7.90 25.87
C VAL A 9 0.45 -8.96 26.22
N ARG A 10 -0.36 -8.67 27.25
CA ARG A 10 -1.53 -9.49 27.58
C ARG A 10 -2.67 -9.21 26.61
N LEU A 11 -2.82 -10.07 25.60
CA LEU A 11 -4.02 -10.14 24.77
C LEU A 11 -5.20 -10.64 25.63
N ARG A 12 -6.24 -9.80 25.76
CA ARG A 12 -7.52 -10.19 26.36
C ARG A 12 -8.18 -11.26 25.49
N ARG A 13 -8.65 -12.34 26.11
CA ARG A 13 -9.48 -13.37 25.48
C ARG A 13 -10.82 -12.78 24.99
N PRO A 14 -11.40 -13.31 23.90
CA PRO A 14 -12.78 -13.04 23.56
C PRO A 14 -13.72 -13.73 24.57
N VAL A 15 -14.81 -13.02 24.90
CA VAL A 15 -15.95 -13.54 25.68
C VAL A 15 -16.96 -14.10 24.70
N ASP A 16 -17.39 -15.34 24.93
CA ASP A 16 -18.41 -16.01 24.14
C ASP A 16 -19.78 -15.34 24.27
N GLY A 17 -20.45 -15.20 23.13
CA GLY A 17 -21.90 -15.32 23.01
C GLY A 17 -22.73 -14.07 23.29
N GLU A 18 -23.05 -13.31 22.23
CA GLU A 18 -24.41 -12.82 21.99
C GLU A 18 -24.55 -12.33 20.54
N GLN A 19 -25.55 -12.89 19.86
CA GLN A 19 -26.06 -12.37 18.58
C GLN A 19 -27.33 -11.58 18.88
N PRO A 20 -27.45 -10.34 18.39
CA PRO A 20 -28.76 -9.83 17.98
C PRO A 20 -28.73 -9.21 16.57
N GLY A 21 -29.89 -9.30 15.91
CA GLY A 21 -30.12 -9.02 14.48
C GLY A 21 -30.11 -7.55 14.05
N PRO A 22 -30.70 -7.25 12.87
CA PRO A 22 -30.39 -6.04 12.12
C PRO A 22 -31.20 -4.84 12.63
N GLY A 23 -30.51 -3.81 13.08
CA GLY A 23 -31.07 -2.49 13.35
C GLY A 23 -30.41 -1.47 12.44
N ALA A 24 -31.19 -0.92 11.50
CA ALA A 24 -30.84 0.29 10.78
C ALA A 24 -30.73 1.46 11.79
N VAL A 25 -29.65 2.23 11.72
CA VAL A 25 -29.50 3.44 12.54
C VAL A 25 -29.27 4.64 11.63
N ASP A 26 -30.18 5.58 11.83
CA ASP A 26 -30.32 6.93 11.30
C ASP A 26 -29.13 7.82 11.77
N VAL A 27 -28.48 8.51 10.83
CA VAL A 27 -27.34 9.41 11.13
C VAL A 27 -27.84 10.85 11.09
N GLY A 28 -28.32 11.31 12.25
CA GLY A 28 -28.64 12.71 12.50
C GLY A 28 -27.37 13.55 12.72
N HIS A 29 -27.22 14.59 11.92
CA HIS A 29 -26.26 15.68 12.06
C HIS A 29 -26.62 16.60 13.27
N GLN A 30 -25.63 17.01 14.07
CA GLN A 30 -25.48 18.41 14.48
C GLN A 30 -24.05 18.73 14.96
N PRO A 31 -23.55 19.96 14.71
CA PRO A 31 -22.16 20.36 14.87
C PRO A 31 -21.88 20.98 16.24
N GLY A 32 -20.65 20.81 16.72
CA GLY A 32 -20.12 21.47 17.92
C GLY A 32 -18.85 22.23 17.61
N ASP A 33 -18.95 23.56 17.66
CA ASP A 33 -17.86 24.54 17.68
C ASP A 33 -16.81 24.23 18.75
N SER A 34 -15.52 24.46 18.43
CA SER A 34 -14.53 24.92 19.40
C SER A 34 -13.34 25.61 18.70
N THR A 35 -13.38 26.93 18.75
CA THR A 35 -12.27 27.88 18.56
C THR A 35 -11.27 27.81 19.73
N VAL A 36 -9.95 27.80 19.45
CA VAL A 36 -8.94 28.46 20.29
C VAL A 36 -7.81 29.03 19.42
N ASP A 37 -7.40 30.24 19.80
CA ASP A 37 -6.54 31.20 19.11
C ASP A 37 -5.05 31.11 19.54
N VAL A 38 -4.21 31.48 18.57
CA VAL A 38 -2.81 31.95 18.47
C VAL A 38 -1.95 32.18 19.74
N SER A 39 -0.65 31.79 19.69
CA SER A 39 0.50 32.74 19.77
C SER A 39 1.92 32.12 19.78
N HIS A 40 2.67 32.45 18.72
CA HIS A 40 4.00 33.10 18.65
C HIS A 40 5.33 32.50 19.20
N ASN A 41 6.28 32.45 18.25
CA ASN A 41 7.70 32.88 18.28
C ASN A 41 8.84 31.95 18.72
N GLY A 42 9.85 31.83 17.84
CA GLY A 42 11.24 31.56 18.22
C GLY A 42 12.16 31.10 17.09
N HIS A 43 12.82 32.04 16.41
CA HIS A 43 13.91 31.78 15.45
C HIS A 43 15.17 31.18 16.10
N GLY A 44 15.88 30.32 15.36
CA GLY A 44 17.24 29.89 15.69
C GLY A 44 17.91 29.13 14.54
N PHE A 45 18.67 29.85 13.71
CA PHE A 45 19.58 29.29 12.70
C PHE A 45 20.81 28.66 13.39
N ILE A 46 21.17 27.43 13.02
CA ILE A 46 22.51 26.86 13.27
C ILE A 46 22.99 26.18 11.98
N HIS A 47 24.21 26.54 11.58
CA HIS A 47 24.95 26.08 10.41
C HIS A 47 25.42 24.61 10.51
N PRO A 48 25.83 23.98 9.38
CA PRO A 48 25.90 22.53 9.23
C PRO A 48 27.21 21.92 9.77
N HIS A 49 27.09 20.87 10.57
CA HIS A 49 28.19 19.97 10.89
C HIS A 49 28.22 18.80 9.90
N ILE A 50 29.29 18.74 9.10
CA ILE A 50 29.66 17.60 8.28
C ILE A 50 30.09 16.46 9.23
N LEU A 51 29.36 15.34 9.19
CA LEU A 51 29.75 14.08 9.83
C LEU A 51 30.14 13.04 8.76
N PRO A 52 31.08 12.14 9.07
CA PRO A 52 31.66 11.20 8.12
C PRO A 52 30.68 10.10 7.69
N ARG A 53 30.84 9.64 6.44
CA ARG A 53 30.09 8.51 5.85
C ARG A 53 30.22 7.27 6.74
N THR A 54 29.10 6.79 7.26
CA THR A 54 28.95 5.44 7.80
C THR A 54 29.09 4.41 6.67
N PRO A 55 29.67 3.22 6.94
CA PRO A 55 29.68 2.14 5.96
C PRO A 55 28.26 1.69 5.65
N GLU A 56 27.95 1.46 4.37
CA GLU A 56 26.71 0.84 3.90
C GLU A 56 26.50 -0.50 4.61
N VAL A 57 25.65 -0.50 5.64
CA VAL A 57 24.99 -1.71 6.08
C VAL A 57 23.82 -1.90 5.13
N ARG A 58 23.98 -2.75 4.11
CA ARG A 58 22.83 -3.27 3.37
C ARG A 58 21.96 -4.04 4.36
N VAL A 59 20.90 -3.40 4.83
CA VAL A 59 19.80 -4.08 5.50
C VAL A 59 19.15 -4.95 4.44
N ARG A 60 19.37 -6.26 4.54
CA ARG A 60 18.69 -7.26 3.74
C ARG A 60 17.20 -7.12 4.02
N ALA A 61 16.39 -6.89 2.99
CA ALA A 61 14.95 -6.82 3.20
C ALA A 61 14.44 -8.16 3.75
N PRO A 62 13.53 -8.15 4.74
CA PRO A 62 13.12 -9.36 5.47
C PRO A 62 12.49 -10.45 4.61
N TRP A 63 12.13 -10.16 3.35
CA TRP A 63 11.49 -11.09 2.42
C TRP A 63 12.46 -11.96 1.59
N GLU A 64 13.78 -11.76 1.67
CA GLU A 64 14.78 -12.53 0.89
C GLU A 64 14.89 -14.03 1.28
N SER A 65 14.08 -14.54 2.21
CA SER A 65 14.16 -15.93 2.71
C SER A 65 12.81 -16.65 2.75
N VAL A 66 11.90 -16.37 1.80
CA VAL A 66 10.64 -17.11 1.70
C VAL A 66 10.82 -18.31 0.75
N THR A 67 10.95 -19.50 1.34
CA THR A 67 10.99 -20.77 0.60
C THR A 67 9.59 -21.08 0.05
N VAL A 68 9.45 -21.20 -1.28
CA VAL A 68 8.20 -21.61 -1.92
C VAL A 68 7.98 -23.10 -1.65
N SER A 69 6.97 -23.44 -0.85
CA SER A 69 6.49 -24.82 -0.75
C SER A 69 5.67 -25.15 -2.00
N ASN A 70 5.98 -26.27 -2.65
CA ASN A 70 5.34 -26.74 -3.88
C ASN A 70 4.03 -27.53 -3.64
N ASP A 71 3.41 -27.40 -2.48
CA ASP A 71 2.08 -27.99 -2.24
C ASP A 71 1.00 -27.11 -2.89
N VAL A 72 0.21 -27.73 -3.76
CA VAL A 72 -0.85 -27.13 -4.58
C VAL A 72 -1.63 -26.07 -3.78
N PRO A 73 -1.65 -24.79 -4.20
CA PRO A 73 -2.25 -23.73 -3.40
C PRO A 73 -3.74 -23.96 -3.27
N ASN A 74 -4.28 -23.71 -2.08
CA ASN A 74 -5.69 -23.39 -1.95
C ASN A 74 -5.91 -22.01 -2.59
N ASP A 75 -6.02 -21.99 -3.93
CA ASP A 75 -6.23 -20.81 -4.79
C ASP A 75 -7.58 -20.10 -4.56
N SER A 76 -8.43 -20.62 -3.67
CA SER A 76 -9.78 -20.10 -3.43
C SER A 76 -9.81 -18.64 -2.97
N ALA A 77 -8.75 -18.14 -2.31
CA ALA A 77 -8.64 -16.74 -1.89
C ALA A 77 -8.06 -15.82 -2.98
N LEU A 78 -7.31 -16.37 -3.95
CA LEU A 78 -6.59 -15.58 -4.93
C LEU A 78 -7.52 -14.91 -5.94
N ALA A 79 -8.47 -15.65 -6.52
CA ALA A 79 -9.40 -15.07 -7.49
C ALA A 79 -10.30 -13.97 -6.90
N PRO A 80 -10.91 -14.13 -5.70
CA PRO A 80 -11.62 -13.04 -5.03
C PRO A 80 -10.74 -11.82 -4.76
N TRP A 81 -9.47 -12.03 -4.34
CA TRP A 81 -8.53 -10.94 -4.12
C TRP A 81 -8.23 -10.17 -5.42
N GLN A 82 -7.89 -10.88 -6.49
CA GLN A 82 -7.61 -10.29 -7.81
C GLN A 82 -8.80 -9.45 -8.30
N GLN A 83 -10.01 -9.98 -8.19
CA GLN A 83 -11.23 -9.28 -8.58
C GLN A 83 -11.51 -8.08 -7.66
N GLY A 84 -11.23 -8.20 -6.36
CA GLY A 84 -11.33 -7.12 -5.38
C GLY A 84 -10.38 -5.98 -5.72
N ALA A 85 -9.10 -6.27 -5.95
CA ALA A 85 -8.08 -5.29 -6.31
C ALA A 85 -8.44 -4.56 -7.62
N HIS A 86 -8.83 -5.29 -8.66
CA HIS A 86 -9.22 -4.66 -9.92
C HIS A 86 -10.44 -3.73 -9.75
N ARG A 87 -11.46 -4.19 -9.02
CA ARG A 87 -12.67 -3.41 -8.76
C ARG A 87 -12.36 -2.14 -7.98
N ASN A 88 -11.55 -2.24 -6.92
CA ASN A 88 -11.18 -1.10 -6.11
C ASN A 88 -10.41 -0.06 -6.92
N ALA A 89 -9.47 -0.50 -7.78
CA ALA A 89 -8.74 0.38 -8.67
C ALA A 89 -9.64 1.07 -9.72
N ALA A 90 -10.65 0.35 -10.24
CA ALA A 90 -11.62 0.90 -11.17
C ALA A 90 -12.60 1.89 -10.49
N GLU A 91 -13.02 1.62 -9.25
CA GLU A 91 -13.85 2.52 -8.45
C GLU A 91 -13.10 3.82 -8.11
N LEU A 92 -11.81 3.72 -7.77
CA LEU A 92 -10.93 4.88 -7.60
C LEU A 92 -10.81 5.69 -8.90
N ALA A 93 -10.69 5.02 -10.05
CA ALA A 93 -10.62 5.69 -11.35
C ALA A 93 -11.92 6.47 -11.65
N ASP A 94 -13.07 5.85 -11.43
CA ASP A 94 -14.39 6.46 -11.64
C ASP A 94 -14.59 7.68 -10.72
N MET A 95 -14.26 7.54 -9.44
CA MET A 95 -14.30 8.64 -8.46
C MET A 95 -13.47 9.85 -8.91
N LEU A 96 -12.34 9.61 -9.56
CA LEU A 96 -11.43 10.65 -10.05
C LEU A 96 -11.72 11.10 -11.49
N GLY A 97 -12.87 10.68 -12.05
CA GLY A 97 -13.38 11.14 -13.34
C GLY A 97 -12.75 10.45 -14.56
N VAL A 98 -12.07 9.32 -14.36
CA VAL A 98 -11.58 8.48 -15.46
C VAL A 98 -12.60 7.39 -15.75
N SER A 99 -13.23 7.45 -16.92
CA SER A 99 -14.24 6.46 -17.32
C SER A 99 -13.68 5.03 -17.28
N PRO A 100 -14.51 4.01 -16.95
CA PRO A 100 -14.08 2.62 -16.93
C PRO A 100 -13.40 2.14 -18.22
N ASP A 101 -13.90 2.55 -19.39
CA ASP A 101 -13.32 2.16 -20.69
C ASP A 101 -11.91 2.74 -20.89
N HIS A 102 -11.72 4.00 -20.50
CA HIS A 102 -10.41 4.65 -20.59
C HIS A 102 -9.41 4.02 -19.61
N TYR A 103 -9.83 3.77 -18.37
CA TYR A 103 -9.00 3.08 -17.38
C TYR A 103 -8.65 1.65 -17.83
N ALA A 104 -9.62 0.92 -18.40
CA ALA A 104 -9.40 -0.42 -18.89
C ALA A 104 -8.39 -0.47 -20.04
N ALA A 105 -8.40 0.53 -20.92
CA ALA A 105 -7.47 0.65 -22.04
C ALA A 105 -6.05 1.03 -21.60
N ASP A 106 -5.93 1.98 -20.67
CA ASP A 106 -4.67 2.42 -20.08
C ASP A 106 -4.83 2.81 -18.59
N PRO A 107 -4.39 1.97 -17.65
CA PRO A 107 -4.43 2.29 -16.22
C PRO A 107 -3.63 3.55 -15.83
N LEU A 108 -2.61 3.93 -16.62
CA LEU A 108 -1.87 5.18 -16.34
C LEU A 108 -2.65 6.44 -16.69
N ALA A 109 -3.80 6.33 -17.38
CA ALA A 109 -4.70 7.45 -17.57
C ALA A 109 -5.19 8.07 -16.24
N LEU A 110 -5.17 7.28 -15.16
CA LEU A 110 -5.51 7.73 -13.80
C LEU A 110 -4.41 8.59 -13.16
N LEU A 111 -3.16 8.45 -13.59
CA LEU A 111 -2.00 9.01 -12.89
C LEU A 111 -2.11 10.52 -12.63
N PRO A 112 -2.49 11.38 -13.61
CA PRO A 112 -2.59 12.82 -13.36
C PRO A 112 -3.64 13.18 -12.30
N ALA A 113 -4.81 12.53 -12.35
CA ALA A 113 -5.91 12.79 -11.43
C ALA A 113 -5.59 12.27 -10.02
N LEU A 114 -4.99 11.07 -9.92
CA LEU A 114 -4.58 10.49 -8.65
C LEU A 114 -3.46 11.30 -8.00
N HIS A 115 -2.48 11.78 -8.77
CA HIS A 115 -1.44 12.67 -8.25
C HIS A 115 -2.03 13.98 -7.69
N HIS A 116 -2.97 14.59 -8.43
CA HIS A 116 -3.67 15.77 -7.94
C HIS A 116 -4.45 15.49 -6.64
N TYR A 117 -5.15 14.35 -6.58
CA TYR A 117 -5.90 13.91 -5.42
C TYR A 117 -5.00 13.75 -4.18
N VAL A 118 -3.96 12.91 -4.26
CA VAL A 118 -3.11 12.61 -3.09
C VAL A 118 -2.32 13.82 -2.61
N SER A 119 -1.93 14.73 -3.50
CA SER A 119 -1.21 15.97 -3.13
C SER A 119 -2.03 16.93 -2.25
N ARG A 120 -3.35 16.74 -2.18
CA ARG A 120 -4.29 17.62 -1.49
C ARG A 120 -4.91 16.99 -0.25
N LEU A 121 -4.58 15.73 0.04
CA LEU A 121 -5.13 15.04 1.19
C LEU A 121 -4.57 15.65 2.49
N PRO A 122 -5.43 15.97 3.47
CA PRO A 122 -4.98 16.41 4.79
C PRO A 122 -4.51 15.21 5.61
N LEU A 123 -3.39 14.59 5.21
CA LEU A 123 -2.90 13.35 5.83
C LEU A 123 -2.74 13.43 7.36
N GLY A 124 -2.46 14.62 7.91
CA GLY A 124 -2.36 14.84 9.35
C GLY A 124 -3.70 14.77 10.11
N GLU A 125 -4.83 14.82 9.39
CA GLU A 125 -6.19 14.79 9.94
C GLU A 125 -6.89 13.44 9.70
N PHE A 126 -6.23 12.50 9.01
CA PHE A 126 -6.81 11.21 8.67
C PHE A 126 -7.11 10.37 9.90
N GLU A 127 -8.31 9.80 9.93
CA GLU A 127 -8.67 8.73 10.85
C GLU A 127 -8.11 7.39 10.37
N GLN A 128 -8.13 6.38 11.25
CA GLN A 128 -7.61 5.04 10.90
C GLN A 128 -8.31 4.45 9.66
N SER A 129 -9.62 4.69 9.50
CA SER A 129 -10.38 4.25 8.33
C SER A 129 -9.91 4.91 7.04
N ASP A 130 -9.52 6.19 7.10
CA ASP A 130 -9.04 6.93 5.93
C ASP A 130 -7.69 6.38 5.47
N TRP A 131 -6.81 6.08 6.43
CA TRP A 131 -5.54 5.41 6.18
C TRP A 131 -5.72 4.03 5.55
N ILE A 132 -6.60 3.21 6.11
CA ILE A 132 -6.89 1.87 5.58
C ILE A 132 -7.42 1.97 4.13
N THR A 133 -8.34 2.90 3.88
CA THR A 133 -8.93 3.10 2.56
C THR A 133 -7.86 3.54 1.56
N LEU A 134 -7.09 4.57 1.87
CA LEU A 134 -6.04 5.09 0.97
C LEU A 134 -4.97 4.03 0.68
N HIS A 135 -4.51 3.28 1.68
CA HIS A 135 -3.55 2.20 1.46
C HIS A 135 -4.12 1.08 0.57
N THR A 136 -5.38 0.70 0.80
CA THR A 136 -6.07 -0.32 0.01
C THR A 136 -6.23 0.12 -1.45
N ASP A 137 -6.60 1.38 -1.66
CA ASP A 137 -6.76 2.01 -2.98
C ASP A 137 -5.44 2.03 -3.75
N LEU A 138 -4.37 2.53 -3.12
CA LEU A 138 -3.06 2.61 -3.77
C LEU A 138 -2.45 1.22 -4.02
N THR A 139 -2.63 0.27 -3.10
CA THR A 139 -2.19 -1.13 -3.27
C THR A 139 -2.91 -1.79 -4.45
N SER A 140 -4.23 -1.59 -4.52
CA SER A 140 -5.07 -2.13 -5.58
C SER A 140 -4.72 -1.53 -6.94
N TYR A 141 -4.58 -0.20 -7.01
CA TYR A 141 -4.17 0.51 -8.20
C TYR A 141 -2.78 0.08 -8.69
N LEU A 142 -1.79 0.02 -7.80
CA LEU A 142 -0.44 -0.41 -8.14
C LEU A 142 -0.44 -1.83 -8.71
N GLY A 143 -1.12 -2.77 -8.03
CA GLY A 143 -1.22 -4.14 -8.51
C GLY A 143 -1.94 -4.25 -9.87
N ASP A 144 -3.04 -3.51 -10.09
CA ASP A 144 -3.75 -3.53 -11.37
C ASP A 144 -2.91 -2.94 -12.52
N VAL A 145 -2.14 -1.87 -12.25
CA VAL A 145 -1.16 -1.31 -13.19
C VAL A 145 -0.12 -2.36 -13.59
N LEU A 146 0.47 -3.07 -12.62
CA LEU A 146 1.48 -4.08 -12.89
C LEU A 146 0.92 -5.26 -13.70
N VAL A 147 -0.28 -5.72 -13.37
CA VAL A 147 -0.95 -6.81 -14.10
C VAL A 147 -1.25 -6.40 -15.54
N ARG A 148 -1.89 -5.24 -15.74
CA ARG A 148 -2.38 -4.82 -17.07
C ARG A 148 -1.28 -4.32 -18.00
N ARG A 149 -0.24 -3.67 -17.48
CA ARG A 149 0.83 -3.10 -18.31
C ARG A 149 2.01 -4.03 -18.52
N HIS A 150 2.34 -4.83 -17.50
CA HIS A 150 3.55 -5.65 -17.49
C HIS A 150 3.26 -7.15 -17.55
N GLY A 151 1.98 -7.53 -17.69
CA GLY A 151 1.59 -8.94 -17.72
C GLY A 151 1.89 -9.65 -16.41
N ALA A 152 2.02 -8.91 -15.31
CA ALA A 152 2.20 -9.49 -13.99
C ALA A 152 0.97 -10.33 -13.61
N ARG A 153 1.14 -11.25 -12.68
CA ARG A 153 0.04 -12.00 -12.07
C ARG A 153 0.11 -11.90 -10.57
N TRP A 154 -1.05 -11.90 -9.93
CA TRP A 154 -1.10 -12.02 -8.48
C TRP A 154 -0.78 -13.45 -8.06
N VAL A 155 -0.03 -13.58 -6.98
CA VAL A 155 0.23 -14.85 -6.30
C VAL A 155 0.02 -14.72 -4.81
N ARG A 156 -0.52 -15.79 -4.22
CA ARG A 156 -0.63 -15.95 -2.78
C ARG A 156 0.62 -16.67 -2.27
N VAL A 157 1.23 -16.13 -1.24
CA VAL A 157 2.42 -16.71 -0.60
C VAL A 157 2.08 -16.93 0.86
N ASP A 158 2.22 -18.17 1.33
CA ASP A 158 2.03 -18.47 2.75
C ASP A 158 3.10 -17.75 3.57
N ASP A 159 2.65 -17.10 4.64
CA ASP A 159 3.50 -16.35 5.55
C ASP A 159 2.91 -16.45 6.95
N SER A 160 3.52 -17.29 7.79
CA SER A 160 3.08 -17.48 9.17
C SER A 160 3.30 -16.25 10.06
N SER A 161 4.08 -15.26 9.61
CA SER A 161 4.26 -13.99 10.32
C SER A 161 3.14 -12.99 10.03
N SER A 162 2.42 -13.14 8.92
CA SER A 162 1.23 -12.34 8.60
C SER A 162 0.04 -12.78 9.46
N PRO A 163 -0.78 -11.86 9.99
CA PRO A 163 -2.02 -12.20 10.69
C PRO A 163 -2.99 -13.07 9.87
N ALA A 164 -2.97 -12.92 8.54
CA ALA A 164 -3.79 -13.71 7.64
C ALA A 164 -3.18 -15.10 7.31
N GLY A 165 -1.96 -15.39 7.77
CA GLY A 165 -1.19 -16.58 7.42
C GLY A 165 -0.69 -16.60 5.96
N HIS A 166 -0.90 -15.51 5.23
CA HIS A 166 -0.46 -15.34 3.85
C HIS A 166 -0.33 -13.86 3.48
N ARG A 167 0.30 -13.59 2.35
CA ARG A 167 0.42 -12.29 1.69
C ARG A 167 0.17 -12.43 0.19
N PHE A 168 -0.16 -11.32 -0.45
CA PHE A 168 -0.37 -11.25 -1.88
C PHE A 168 0.72 -10.43 -2.55
N PHE A 169 1.32 -11.01 -3.58
CA PHE A 169 2.36 -10.37 -4.37
C PHE A 169 1.92 -10.31 -5.82
N THR A 170 2.55 -9.42 -6.58
CA THR A 170 2.55 -9.48 -8.04
C THR A 170 3.88 -10.05 -8.51
N GLU A 171 3.85 -10.96 -9.47
CA GLU A 171 5.04 -11.52 -10.09
C GLU A 171 5.01 -11.37 -11.61
N ALA A 172 6.17 -11.07 -12.19
CA ALA A 172 6.36 -10.90 -13.62
C ALA A 172 7.72 -11.44 -14.03
N THR A 173 7.86 -11.82 -15.29
CA THR A 173 9.17 -12.12 -15.87
C THR A 173 9.87 -10.80 -16.20
N GLY A 174 11.00 -10.55 -15.56
CA GLY A 174 11.80 -9.35 -15.79
C GLY A 174 12.48 -9.37 -17.16
N ALA A 175 13.11 -8.24 -17.51
CA ALA A 175 13.89 -8.11 -18.75
C ALA A 175 15.12 -9.06 -18.80
N ASP A 176 15.52 -9.61 -17.66
CA ASP A 176 16.56 -10.63 -17.53
C ASP A 176 16.05 -12.07 -17.74
N GLY A 177 14.75 -12.25 -17.97
CA GLY A 177 14.13 -13.57 -18.16
C GLY A 177 13.80 -14.31 -16.87
N GLU A 178 14.15 -13.76 -15.71
CA GLU A 178 13.87 -14.36 -14.40
C GLU A 178 12.51 -13.89 -13.87
N VAL A 179 11.89 -14.70 -13.01
CA VAL A 179 10.64 -14.30 -12.33
C VAL A 179 11.00 -13.45 -11.12
N HIS A 180 10.53 -12.21 -11.13
CA HIS A 180 10.64 -11.29 -9.99
C HIS A 180 9.28 -11.08 -9.37
N ARG A 181 9.28 -10.66 -8.10
CA ARG A 181 8.09 -10.51 -7.30
C ARG A 181 8.16 -9.23 -6.47
N VAL A 182 7.04 -8.54 -6.34
CA VAL A 182 6.87 -7.36 -5.49
C VAL A 182 5.57 -7.45 -4.69
N GLU A 183 5.60 -7.09 -3.42
CA GLU A 183 4.41 -6.92 -2.58
C GLU A 183 3.92 -5.47 -2.76
N PRO A 184 2.76 -5.23 -3.42
CA PRO A 184 2.32 -3.86 -3.69
C PRO A 184 2.08 -3.05 -2.40
N TYR A 185 1.66 -3.72 -1.32
CA TYR A 185 1.47 -3.07 -0.02
C TYR A 185 2.78 -2.51 0.53
N ASP A 186 3.89 -3.27 0.47
CA ASP A 186 5.20 -2.83 0.95
C ASP A 186 5.69 -1.59 0.17
N VAL A 187 5.51 -1.56 -1.16
CA VAL A 187 5.88 -0.40 -1.99
C VAL A 187 5.04 0.83 -1.63
N VAL A 188 3.75 0.65 -1.39
CA VAL A 188 2.87 1.73 -0.95
C VAL A 188 3.32 2.25 0.41
N MET A 189 3.60 1.37 1.38
CA MET A 189 4.06 1.78 2.71
C MET A 189 5.39 2.53 2.66
N GLU A 190 6.35 2.08 1.83
CA GLU A 190 7.62 2.79 1.61
C GLU A 190 7.38 4.21 1.06
N GLU A 191 6.40 4.41 0.19
CA GLU A 191 6.05 5.73 -0.33
C GLU A 191 5.52 6.66 0.79
N PHE A 192 4.74 6.15 1.74
CA PHE A 192 4.25 6.92 2.89
C PHE A 192 5.35 7.27 3.90
N GLU A 193 6.44 6.51 3.95
CA GLU A 193 7.63 6.87 4.73
C GLU A 193 8.40 8.05 4.12
N ASN A 194 8.12 8.40 2.85
CA ASN A 194 8.90 9.36 2.07
C ASN A 194 8.05 10.51 1.50
N LEU A 195 7.26 11.19 2.34
CA LEU A 195 6.39 12.29 1.89
C LEU A 195 7.15 13.45 1.18
N PRO A 196 6.54 14.08 0.16
CA PRO A 196 5.17 13.89 -0.34
C PRO A 196 4.98 12.58 -1.13
N ILE A 197 3.74 12.07 -1.20
CA ILE A 197 3.39 10.90 -2.00
C ILE A 197 3.55 11.21 -3.49
N GLU A 198 4.45 10.49 -4.15
CA GLU A 198 4.72 10.56 -5.59
C GLU A 198 4.30 9.26 -6.29
N ILE A 199 3.08 9.25 -6.84
CA ILE A 199 2.50 8.09 -7.55
C ILE A 199 3.42 7.53 -8.65
N SER A 200 4.11 8.41 -9.40
CA SER A 200 5.06 7.99 -10.43
C SER A 200 6.28 7.27 -9.84
N ARG A 201 6.79 7.72 -8.70
CA ARG A 201 7.91 7.08 -7.99
C ARG A 201 7.49 5.72 -7.43
N MET A 202 6.31 5.65 -6.82
CA MET A 202 5.72 4.41 -6.33
C MET A 202 5.63 3.34 -7.44
N ILE A 203 5.13 3.71 -8.62
CA ILE A 203 5.07 2.80 -9.79
C ILE A 203 6.49 2.42 -10.24
N ALA A 204 7.38 3.40 -10.40
CA ALA A 204 8.75 3.15 -10.86
C ALA A 204 9.54 2.23 -9.92
N ASN A 205 9.33 2.35 -8.60
CA ASN A 205 9.94 1.47 -7.60
C ASN A 205 9.46 0.03 -7.77
N ALA A 206 8.15 -0.18 -7.94
CA ALA A 206 7.61 -1.52 -8.19
C ALA A 206 8.12 -2.13 -9.51
N GLU A 207 8.19 -1.32 -10.57
CA GLU A 207 8.74 -1.72 -11.86
C GLU A 207 10.23 -2.11 -11.75
N ALA A 208 11.01 -1.34 -10.98
CA ALA A 208 12.41 -1.62 -10.72
C ALA A 208 12.61 -2.93 -9.95
N VAL A 209 11.77 -3.23 -8.96
CA VAL A 209 11.79 -4.51 -8.23
C VAL A 209 11.46 -5.67 -9.16
N LEU A 210 10.46 -5.50 -10.05
CA LEU A 210 10.09 -6.51 -11.04
C LEU A 210 11.07 -6.60 -12.22
N ARG A 211 12.02 -5.68 -12.32
CA ARG A 211 12.95 -5.52 -13.46
C ARG A 211 12.23 -5.46 -14.81
N VAL A 212 11.06 -4.84 -14.82
CA VAL A 212 10.29 -4.60 -16.05
C VAL A 212 10.64 -3.22 -16.59
N GLY A 213 10.80 -3.12 -17.90
CA GLY A 213 10.98 -1.84 -18.57
C GLY A 213 9.64 -1.13 -18.79
N PRO A 214 9.67 0.14 -19.24
CA PRO A 214 8.46 0.76 -19.78
C PRO A 214 7.88 -0.14 -20.88
N PRO A 215 6.55 -0.33 -20.94
CA PRO A 215 5.96 -1.27 -21.88
C PRO A 215 6.40 -0.92 -23.30
N GLY A 216 6.95 -1.91 -24.00
CA GLY A 216 7.32 -1.75 -25.41
C GLY A 216 6.11 -1.33 -26.25
N PRO A 217 6.32 -0.69 -27.41
CA PRO A 217 5.22 -0.37 -28.31
C PRO A 217 4.46 -1.65 -28.64
N ARG A 218 3.13 -1.65 -28.39
CA ARG A 218 2.25 -2.75 -28.82
C ARG A 218 2.37 -2.85 -30.35
N SER A 219 2.81 -4.01 -30.83
CA SER A 219 2.98 -4.31 -32.26
C SER A 219 1.67 -4.73 -32.91
#